data_AF-A0A673BF06-F1
#
_entry.id   AF-A0A673BF06-F1
#
_cell.length_a   1.000
_cell.length_b   1.000
_cell.length_c   1.000
_cell.angle_alpha   90.00
_cell.angle_beta   90.00
_cell.angle_gamma   90.00
#
_symmetry.space_group_name_H-M   'P 1'
#
loop_
_entity.id
_entity.type
_entity.pdbx_description
1 polymer ?
#
loop_
_entity_poly.entity_id
_entity_poly.type
_entity_poly.pdbx_seq_one_letter_code
_entity_poly.pdbx_strand_id
1 'polypeptide(L)'
;MLPEYFRTSWDFARHSCLCFYVLQHILIVQRQLSVLEEEQEEFRLALRQYMECSCAQTGCLHIAVQRLANESRFILYEFWEHNNVWKNHLQTNYSKTFQRGNVDFLETPEILTTMLYTWTHAGIFSWI
;
A
#
# COMPACT_ATOMS: atom_id res chain seq x y z
N MET A 1 16.99 0.13 3.59
CA MET A 1 16.57 0.63 4.91
C MET A 1 15.06 0.79 4.84
N LEU A 2 14.30 -0.17 5.39
CA LEU A 2 12.83 -0.04 5.41
C LEU A 2 12.50 1.07 6.42
N PRO A 3 11.66 2.06 6.06
CA PRO A 3 11.23 3.13 6.97
C PRO A 3 10.77 2.60 8.32
N GLU A 4 11.02 3.35 9.40
CA GLU A 4 10.61 2.98 10.77
C GLU A 4 9.10 2.66 10.90
N TYR A 5 8.28 3.16 9.98
CA TYR A 5 6.85 2.83 9.83
C TYR A 5 6.57 1.33 9.73
N PHE A 6 7.48 0.53 9.16
CA PHE A 6 7.29 -0.91 9.08
C PHE A 6 7.29 -1.54 10.48
N ARG A 7 8.03 -1.01 11.46
CA ARG A 7 8.23 -1.69 12.76
C ARG A 7 6.94 -1.79 13.60
N THR A 8 6.06 -0.80 13.54
CA THR A 8 4.84 -0.74 14.39
C THR A 8 3.64 -1.50 13.82
N SER A 9 3.59 -1.74 12.51
CA SER A 9 2.47 -2.46 11.86
C SER A 9 2.55 -3.99 12.06
N TRP A 10 3.77 -4.54 12.20
CA TRP A 10 4.00 -5.99 12.29
C TRP A 10 3.81 -6.60 13.68
N ASP A 11 3.51 -5.80 14.72
CA ASP A 11 3.21 -6.31 16.07
C ASP A 11 1.90 -7.11 16.11
N PHE A 12 0.98 -6.88 15.17
CA PHE A 12 -0.31 -7.57 15.08
C PHE A 12 -0.20 -9.02 14.54
N ALA A 13 0.84 -9.31 13.76
CA ALA A 13 1.02 -10.63 13.12
C ALA A 13 1.58 -11.72 14.06
N ARG A 14 1.87 -11.39 15.32
CA ARG A 14 2.53 -12.30 16.28
C ARG A 14 1.63 -13.33 16.95
N HIS A 15 0.30 -13.26 16.83
CA HIS A 15 -0.60 -14.01 17.74
C HIS A 15 -1.37 -15.21 17.17
N SER A 16 -1.14 -15.68 15.95
CA SER A 16 -1.74 -16.95 15.47
C SER A 16 -0.71 -17.90 14.86
N CYS A 17 -0.23 -18.82 15.69
CA CYS A 17 0.64 -19.92 15.29
C CYS A 17 -0.20 -21.04 14.63
N LEU A 18 0.16 -21.43 13.40
CA LEU A 18 0.22 -22.82 12.86
C LEU A 18 0.22 -22.80 11.31
N CYS A 19 1.37 -22.55 10.69
CA CYS A 19 1.64 -23.06 9.33
C CYS A 19 3.16 -23.08 9.06
N PHE A 20 3.81 -24.16 9.48
CA PHE A 20 5.15 -24.51 8.98
C PHE A 20 5.01 -24.89 7.49
N TYR A 21 5.88 -24.36 6.62
CA TYR A 21 6.07 -24.69 5.18
C TYR A 21 5.29 -23.93 4.09
N VAL A 22 4.97 -22.65 4.28
CA VAL A 22 4.74 -21.75 3.14
C VAL A 22 5.68 -20.57 3.25
N LEU A 23 6.56 -20.38 2.24
CA LEU A 23 7.20 -19.09 2.01
C LEU A 23 6.06 -18.10 1.74
N GLN A 24 5.58 -17.45 2.79
CA GLN A 24 4.57 -16.42 2.65
C GLN A 24 5.28 -15.17 2.15
N HIS A 25 4.99 -14.82 0.90
CA HIS A 25 5.47 -13.61 0.28
C HIS A 25 4.35 -12.58 0.32
N ILE A 26 4.63 -11.41 0.87
CA ILE A 26 3.71 -10.27 0.81
C ILE A 26 4.10 -9.42 -0.39
N LEU A 27 3.11 -9.03 -1.18
CA LEU A 27 3.31 -8.01 -2.20
C LEU A 27 3.11 -6.63 -1.57
N ILE A 28 4.11 -5.78 -1.71
CA ILE A 28 4.03 -4.37 -1.35
C ILE A 28 3.97 -3.56 -2.64
N VAL A 29 2.94 -2.74 -2.77
CA VAL A 29 2.77 -1.80 -3.87
C VAL A 29 2.97 -0.41 -3.32
N GLN A 30 3.98 0.30 -3.82
CA GLN A 30 4.24 1.69 -3.48
C GLN A 30 3.83 2.57 -4.66
N ARG A 31 2.97 3.55 -4.41
CA ARG A 31 2.49 4.52 -5.41
C ARG A 31 2.88 5.91 -4.95
N GLN A 32 3.69 6.59 -5.77
CA GLN A 32 4.03 7.99 -5.54
C GLN A 32 3.15 8.87 -6.41
N LEU A 33 2.50 9.83 -5.76
CA LEU A 33 1.44 10.65 -6.32
C LEU A 33 1.82 12.12 -6.05
N SER A 34 2.37 12.78 -7.08
CA SER A 34 2.63 14.22 -7.07
C SER A 34 1.37 14.93 -7.54
N VAL A 35 0.67 15.58 -6.60
CA VAL A 35 -0.65 16.19 -6.80
C VAL A 35 -0.48 17.67 -7.10
N LEU A 36 -1.31 18.21 -7.98
CA LEU A 36 -1.41 19.66 -8.20
C LEU A 36 -1.77 20.35 -6.88
N GLU A 37 -1.20 21.54 -6.63
CA GLU A 37 -1.35 22.21 -5.34
C GLU A 37 -2.81 22.61 -5.08
N GLU A 38 -3.51 23.03 -6.13
CA GLU A 38 -4.92 23.38 -6.13
C GLU A 38 -5.88 22.19 -5.97
N GLU A 39 -5.47 20.97 -6.31
CA GLU A 39 -6.31 19.75 -6.29
C GLU A 39 -6.14 18.92 -5.00
N GLN A 40 -5.34 19.39 -4.04
CA GLN A 40 -4.95 18.59 -2.87
C GLN A 40 -6.13 18.17 -1.99
N GLU A 41 -7.16 19.00 -1.85
CA GLU A 41 -8.29 18.69 -0.96
C GLU A 41 -9.20 17.63 -1.60
N GLU A 42 -9.55 17.80 -2.86
CA GLU A 42 -10.31 16.87 -3.69
C GLU A 42 -9.59 15.53 -3.78
N PHE A 43 -8.27 15.55 -4.02
CA PHE A 43 -7.45 14.34 -4.03
C PHE A 43 -7.50 13.61 -2.68
N ARG A 44 -7.44 14.30 -1.53
CA ARG A 44 -7.53 13.66 -0.21
C ARG A 44 -8.87 12.98 0.01
N LEU A 45 -9.96 13.55 -0.49
CA LEU A 45 -11.29 12.93 -0.44
C LEU A 45 -11.34 11.67 -1.29
N ALA A 46 -10.85 11.75 -2.55
CA ALA A 46 -10.77 10.60 -3.45
C ALA A 46 -9.88 9.49 -2.87
N LEU A 47 -8.72 9.85 -2.31
CA LEU A 47 -7.79 8.92 -1.67
C LEU A 47 -8.42 8.23 -0.46
N ARG A 48 -9.15 8.97 0.39
CA ARG A 48 -9.86 8.40 1.54
C ARG A 48 -10.90 7.36 1.09
N GLN A 49 -11.74 7.71 0.11
CA GLN A 49 -12.76 6.81 -0.43
C GLN A 49 -12.13 5.55 -1.03
N TYR A 50 -11.04 5.72 -1.78
CA TYR A 50 -10.28 4.61 -2.31
C TYR A 50 -9.75 3.70 -1.20
N MET A 51 -9.13 4.26 -0.16
CA MET A 51 -8.61 3.50 0.98
C MET A 51 -9.71 2.75 1.74
N GLU A 52 -10.83 3.39 2.02
CA GLU A 52 -11.98 2.76 2.72
C GLU A 52 -12.47 1.51 1.99
N CYS A 53 -12.59 1.58 0.65
CA CYS A 53 -12.96 0.43 -0.18
C CYS A 53 -11.85 -0.63 -0.24
N SER A 54 -10.61 -0.19 -0.36
CA SER A 54 -9.45 -1.08 -0.55
C SER A 54 -9.14 -1.89 0.70
N CYS A 55 -9.19 -1.25 1.88
CA CYS A 55 -8.98 -1.92 3.18
C CYS A 55 -10.03 -2.98 3.49
N ALA A 56 -11.25 -2.85 2.93
CA ALA A 56 -12.31 -3.84 3.10
C ALA A 56 -12.19 -5.05 2.15
N GLN A 57 -11.27 -5.01 1.18
CA GLN A 57 -11.11 -6.10 0.22
C GLN A 57 -10.37 -7.29 0.85
N THR A 58 -10.93 -8.49 0.68
CA THR A 58 -10.25 -9.74 1.05
C THR A 58 -8.86 -9.83 0.43
N GLY A 59 -7.86 -10.10 1.27
CA GLY A 59 -6.45 -10.19 0.89
C GLY A 59 -5.71 -8.85 0.78
N CYS A 60 -6.36 -7.73 1.08
CA CYS A 60 -5.69 -6.50 1.50
C CYS A 60 -5.25 -6.66 2.96
N LEU A 61 -3.96 -6.54 3.23
CA LEU A 61 -3.38 -6.72 4.57
C LEU A 61 -3.27 -5.41 5.33
N HIS A 62 -2.90 -4.33 4.63
CA HIS A 62 -2.72 -3.01 5.20
C HIS A 62 -2.65 -1.96 4.10
N ILE A 63 -3.05 -0.73 4.41
CA ILE A 63 -2.82 0.44 3.57
C ILE A 63 -2.27 1.57 4.43
N ALA A 64 -1.19 2.17 3.97
CA ALA A 64 -0.55 3.29 4.63
C ALA A 64 -0.34 4.45 3.66
N VAL A 65 -0.50 5.67 4.16
CA VAL A 65 -0.23 6.89 3.39
C VAL A 65 0.77 7.74 4.14
N GLN A 66 1.83 8.13 3.45
CA GLN A 66 2.78 9.12 3.89
C GLN A 66 2.60 10.39 3.07
N ARG A 67 2.36 11.53 3.73
CA ARG A 67 2.42 12.85 3.11
C ARG A 67 3.80 13.45 3.37
N LEU A 68 4.45 13.95 2.33
CA LEU A 68 5.71 14.68 2.49
C LEU A 68 5.36 16.15 2.71
N ALA A 69 5.48 16.65 3.94
CA ALA A 69 4.90 17.94 4.35
C ALA A 69 5.39 19.17 3.57
N ASN A 70 6.53 19.07 2.89
CA ASN A 70 7.12 20.17 2.11
C ASN A 70 6.86 20.04 0.61
N GLU A 71 6.05 19.06 0.21
CA GLU A 71 5.76 18.76 -1.20
C GLU A 71 4.27 18.42 -1.32
N SER A 72 3.67 18.72 -2.47
CA SER A 72 2.32 18.25 -2.82
C SER A 72 2.33 16.74 -3.15
N ARG A 73 3.08 15.93 -2.40
CA ARG A 73 3.39 14.54 -2.72
C ARG A 73 2.91 13.57 -1.64
N PHE A 74 2.23 12.53 -2.10
CA PHE A 74 1.75 11.42 -1.30
C PHE A 74 2.46 10.14 -1.72
N ILE A 75 2.80 9.30 -0.75
CA ILE A 75 3.28 7.94 -0.96
C ILE A 75 2.27 7.00 -0.33
N LEU A 76 1.61 6.22 -1.17
CA LEU A 76 0.65 5.21 -0.77
C LEU A 76 1.33 3.84 -0.81
N TYR A 77 1.27 3.12 0.31
CA TYR A 77 1.74 1.74 0.44
C TYR A 77 0.54 0.82 0.61
N GLU A 78 0.38 -0.13 -0.31
CA GLU A 78 -0.65 -1.15 -0.25
C GLU A 78 0.02 -2.51 -0.05
N PHE A 79 -0.44 -3.26 0.96
CA PHE A 79 0.07 -4.57 1.30
C PHE A 79 -0.97 -5.61 0.90
N TRP A 80 -0.56 -6.55 0.05
CA TRP A 80 -1.44 -7.55 -0.52
C TRP A 80 -0.89 -8.95 -0.26
N GLU A 81 -1.77 -9.90 0.05
CA GLU A 81 -1.39 -11.31 0.26
C GLU A 81 -0.65 -11.87 -0.96
N HIS A 82 -1.19 -11.63 -2.17
CA HIS A 82 -0.65 -12.18 -3.42
C HIS A 82 -0.78 -11.20 -4.59
N ASN A 83 0.07 -11.38 -5.61
CA ASN A 83 0.00 -10.62 -6.87
C ASN A 83 -1.37 -10.70 -7.54
N ASN A 84 -2.02 -11.86 -7.52
CA ASN A 84 -3.34 -12.03 -8.13
C ASN A 84 -4.44 -11.26 -7.39
N VAL A 85 -4.35 -11.13 -6.07
CA VAL A 85 -5.31 -10.33 -5.28
C VAL A 85 -5.19 -8.86 -5.66
N TRP A 86 -3.97 -8.35 -5.77
CA TRP A 86 -3.71 -6.99 -6.26
C TRP A 86 -4.18 -6.79 -7.71
N LYS A 87 -3.91 -7.74 -8.62
CA LYS A 87 -4.42 -7.64 -10.00
C LYS A 87 -5.94 -7.61 -10.07
N ASN A 88 -6.61 -8.40 -9.24
CA ASN A 88 -8.07 -8.38 -9.14
C ASN A 88 -8.58 -7.06 -8.55
N HIS A 89 -7.87 -6.52 -7.56
CA HIS A 89 -8.15 -5.21 -6.98
C HIS A 89 -8.14 -4.10 -8.06
N LEU A 90 -7.15 -4.09 -8.94
CA LEU A 90 -7.06 -3.13 -10.06
C LEU A 90 -8.27 -3.20 -11.02
N GLN A 91 -9.02 -4.32 -11.02
CA GLN A 91 -10.21 -4.47 -11.86
C GLN A 91 -11.48 -3.92 -11.23
N THR A 92 -11.49 -3.63 -9.94
CA THR A 92 -12.66 -3.11 -9.22
C THR A 92 -13.04 -1.71 -9.71
N ASN A 93 -14.34 -1.39 -9.59
CA ASN A 93 -14.86 -0.09 -10.03
C ASN A 93 -14.21 1.07 -9.26
N TYR A 94 -14.06 0.95 -7.94
CA TYR A 94 -13.47 2.01 -7.12
C TYR A 94 -11.98 2.20 -7.41
N SER A 95 -11.21 1.14 -7.69
CA SER A 95 -9.81 1.26 -8.12
C SER A 95 -9.70 1.96 -9.48
N LYS A 96 -10.57 1.60 -10.44
CA LYS A 96 -10.59 2.24 -11.76
C LYS A 96 -11.03 3.71 -11.69
N THR A 97 -12.01 4.03 -10.84
CA THR A 97 -12.44 5.41 -10.59
C THR A 97 -11.31 6.24 -10.00
N PHE A 98 -10.59 5.72 -9.01
CA PHE A 98 -9.43 6.40 -8.41
C PHE A 98 -8.31 6.62 -9.44
N GLN A 99 -7.96 5.59 -10.21
CA GLN A 99 -6.96 5.70 -11.30
C GLN A 99 -7.35 6.70 -12.38
N ARG A 100 -8.64 6.81 -12.71
CA ARG A 100 -9.12 7.83 -13.65
C ARG A 100 -9.00 9.23 -13.06
N GLY A 101 -9.40 9.42 -11.79
CA GLY A 101 -9.29 10.71 -11.11
C GLY A 101 -7.84 11.20 -11.00
N ASN A 102 -6.86 10.29 -10.90
CA ASN A 102 -5.45 10.64 -10.92
C ASN A 102 -5.03 11.45 -12.17
N VAL A 103 -5.75 11.35 -13.30
CA VAL A 103 -5.46 12.15 -14.50
C VAL A 103 -5.70 13.63 -14.24
N ASP A 104 -6.71 13.95 -13.45
CA ASP A 104 -7.09 15.33 -13.14
C ASP A 104 -6.28 15.88 -11.94
N PHE A 105 -5.87 15.00 -11.03
CA PHE A 105 -5.20 15.42 -9.79
C PHE A 105 -3.68 15.52 -9.87
N LEU A 106 -3.01 14.75 -10.74
CA LEU A 106 -1.55 14.60 -10.67
C LEU A 106 -0.81 15.55 -11.62
N GLU A 107 0.22 16.22 -11.09
CA GLU A 107 1.15 17.06 -11.87
C GLU A 107 2.00 16.21 -12.84
N THR A 108 2.37 15.01 -12.39
CA THR A 108 3.11 14.02 -13.18
C THR A 108 2.45 12.66 -13.04
N PRO A 109 2.54 11.76 -14.04
CA PRO A 109 2.00 10.40 -13.92
C PRO A 109 2.48 9.69 -12.64
N GLU A 110 1.61 8.87 -12.05
CA GLU A 110 1.96 8.15 -10.83
C GLU A 110 3.17 7.22 -11.04
N ILE A 111 4.04 7.13 -10.03
CA ILE A 111 5.16 6.18 -10.04
C ILE A 111 4.75 4.96 -9.21
N LEU A 112 4.61 3.82 -9.87
CA LEU A 112 4.23 2.55 -9.24
C LEU A 112 5.43 1.61 -9.13
N THR A 113 5.75 1.18 -7.91
CA THR A 113 6.80 0.20 -7.62
C THR A 113 6.19 -0.98 -6.91
N THR A 114 6.52 -2.20 -7.35
CA THR A 114 6.14 -3.44 -6.66
C THR A 114 7.36 -4.07 -6.02
N MET A 115 7.20 -4.55 -4.79
CA MET A 115 8.25 -5.20 -4.02
C MET A 115 7.68 -6.50 -3.45
N LEU A 116 8.44 -7.58 -3.53
CA LEU A 116 8.09 -8.85 -2.91
C LEU A 116 8.88 -8.98 -1.62
N TYR A 117 8.19 -9.03 -0.48
CA TYR A 117 8.82 -9.28 0.80
C TYR A 117 8.64 -10.74 1.20
N THR A 118 9.75 -11.41 1.51
CA THR A 118 9.76 -12.83 1.86
C THR A 118 10.05 -12.96 3.35
N TRP A 119 9.14 -13.57 4.10
CA TRP A 119 9.44 -13.93 5.49
C TRP A 119 10.36 -15.14 5.48
N THR A 120 11.65 -14.93 5.75
CA THR A 120 12.54 -16.04 6.10
C THR A 120 12.67 -16.08 7.61
N HIS A 121 12.59 -17.28 8.21
CA HIS A 121 12.84 -17.48 9.65
C HIS A 121 14.19 -16.87 10.11
N ALA A 122 15.13 -16.66 9.19
CA ALA A 122 16.42 -16.01 9.45
C ALA A 122 16.32 -14.53 9.88
N GLY A 123 15.21 -13.83 9.57
CA GLY A 123 15.02 -12.43 9.95
C GLY A 123 14.64 -12.20 11.41
N ILE A 124 14.10 -13.23 12.09
CA ILE A 124 13.69 -13.13 13.51
C ILE A 124 14.90 -13.33 14.43
N PHE A 125 15.87 -14.16 14.04
CA PHE A 125 17.06 -14.44 14.85
C PHE A 125 18.19 -13.42 14.71
N SER A 126 18.08 -12.45 13.80
CA SER A 126 19.08 -11.36 13.70
C SER A 126 18.76 -10.15 14.58
N TRP A 127 17.64 -10.18 15.32
CA TRP A 127 17.19 -9.08 16.18
C TRP A 127 16.75 -9.53 17.58
N ILE A 128 17.13 -10.75 17.98
CA ILE A 128 17.14 -11.20 19.39
C ILE A 128 18.59 -11.20 19.85
#